data_AF-A0A2L1UPH3-F1
#
_entry.id   AF-A0A2L1UPH3-F1
#
_cell.length_a   1.000
_cell.length_b   1.000
_cell.length_c   1.000
_cell.angle_alpha   90.00
_cell.angle_beta   90.00
_cell.angle_gamma   90.00
#
_symmetry.space_group_name_H-M   'P 1'
#
loop_
_entity.id
_entity.type
_entity.pdbx_description
1 polymer ?
#
loop_
_entity_poly.entity_id
_entity_poly.type
_entity_poly.pdbx_seq_one_letter_code
_entity_poly.pdbx_strand_id
1 'polypeptide(L)'
;MQKIGNITTTADANGEWTNGNVAAGTPPTILDAAWLNTVQRELASVVTGGGLVLDPTNDAQVLAALKLLIKGGVTGVVGEARNAKMSVTTASATATFTADELIVGTALGGLQYRIGSFSKTINLATNGAGGMDTGSAPASGYVALYAIYNPTTGTSALLAVNATAAVAPTVYGGANMPAGYTASALISVFGTNASGLIKPFIQAGRHIDIPATGVFSSTTKTTVNLPTSLATAVPRNAISFDMVGNLGSDTQTGITANLYADNVVGTGQHQWGSSLAWGVVTTFYAVSISVAQTIYYNFSSSSGTLSISISVSGYSF
;
A
#
# COMPACT_ATOMS: atom_id res chain seq x y z
N MET A 1 -7.00 22.22 31.92
CA MET A 1 -6.14 23.07 32.78
C MET A 1 -6.85 23.50 34.06
N GLN A 2 -6.18 23.33 35.20
CA GLN A 2 -6.62 23.81 36.52
C GLN A 2 -6.66 25.35 36.54
N LYS A 3 -7.73 25.96 37.07
CA LYS A 3 -7.79 27.42 37.26
C LYS A 3 -6.98 27.84 38.49
N ILE A 4 -6.51 29.09 38.53
CA ILE A 4 -5.76 29.62 39.67
C ILE A 4 -6.61 29.65 40.95
N GLY A 5 -7.93 29.87 40.84
CA GLY A 5 -8.86 29.78 41.97
C GLY A 5 -9.03 28.36 42.57
N ASN A 6 -8.54 27.31 41.91
CA ASN A 6 -8.45 25.98 42.51
C ASN A 6 -7.19 25.80 43.37
N ILE A 7 -6.30 26.79 43.42
CA ILE A 7 -4.98 26.73 44.07
C ILE A 7 -4.89 27.79 45.17
N THR A 8 -5.36 29.01 44.89
CA THR A 8 -5.35 30.11 45.86
C THR A 8 -6.75 30.69 46.07
N THR A 9 -7.01 31.13 47.29
CA THR A 9 -8.24 31.82 47.69
C THR A 9 -8.23 33.31 47.30
N THR A 10 -7.14 33.81 46.72
CA THR A 10 -6.98 35.22 46.28
C THR A 10 -7.35 35.45 44.80
N ALA A 11 -7.85 34.42 44.13
CA ALA A 11 -8.45 34.54 42.81
C ALA A 11 -9.80 35.28 42.91
N ASP A 12 -10.28 35.81 41.78
CA ASP A 12 -11.61 36.41 41.73
C ASP A 12 -12.74 35.37 41.83
N ALA A 13 -13.99 35.83 41.80
CA ALA A 13 -15.17 34.96 41.89
C ALA A 13 -15.30 33.96 40.71
N ASN A 14 -14.60 34.18 39.59
CA ASN A 14 -14.56 33.27 38.44
C ASN A 14 -13.39 32.27 38.51
N GLY A 15 -12.56 32.38 39.56
CA GLY A 15 -11.34 31.61 39.76
C GLY A 15 -10.18 32.07 38.89
N GLU A 16 -10.17 33.34 38.48
CA GLU A 16 -9.20 33.95 37.56
C GLU A 16 -8.26 34.91 38.29
N TRP A 17 -7.20 35.32 37.58
CA TRP A 17 -6.21 36.27 38.08
C TRP A 17 -6.83 37.66 38.19
N THR A 18 -6.60 38.32 39.33
CA THR A 18 -6.97 39.72 39.54
C THR A 18 -5.80 40.51 40.10
N ASN A 19 -5.71 41.79 39.71
CA ASN A 19 -4.77 42.74 40.30
C ASN A 19 -5.17 43.15 41.73
N GLY A 20 -6.30 42.65 42.23
CA GLY A 20 -6.89 43.08 43.48
C GLY A 20 -7.39 44.53 43.42
N ASN A 21 -7.70 45.08 44.59
CA ASN A 21 -7.99 46.49 44.78
C ASN A 21 -7.49 46.89 46.17
N VAL A 22 -6.30 47.49 46.20
CA VAL A 22 -5.64 47.91 47.45
C VAL A 22 -6.50 48.89 48.24
N ALA A 23 -7.21 49.80 47.56
CA ALA A 23 -8.09 50.77 48.20
C ALA A 23 -9.34 50.13 48.85
N ALA A 24 -9.75 48.95 48.36
CA ALA A 24 -10.85 48.17 48.92
C ALA A 24 -10.37 47.01 49.82
N GLY A 25 -9.07 46.92 50.11
CA GLY A 25 -8.50 45.85 50.94
C GLY A 25 -8.48 44.47 50.29
N THR A 26 -8.69 44.37 48.96
CA THR A 26 -8.61 43.09 48.24
C THR A 26 -7.18 42.91 47.70
N PRO A 27 -6.41 41.91 48.17
CA PRO A 27 -5.06 41.68 47.66
C PRO A 27 -5.07 41.19 46.21
N PRO A 28 -4.00 41.40 45.43
CA PRO A 28 -3.80 40.75 44.15
C PRO A 28 -3.73 39.22 44.30
N THR A 29 -4.01 38.49 43.22
CA THR A 29 -3.89 37.03 43.21
C THR A 29 -2.45 36.59 43.40
N ILE A 30 -2.23 35.65 44.31
CA ILE A 30 -0.91 35.10 44.63
C ILE A 30 -0.44 34.20 43.48
N LEU A 31 0.80 34.42 43.02
CA LEU A 31 1.44 33.57 42.04
C LEU A 31 1.96 32.29 42.70
N ASP A 32 1.21 31.19 42.57
CA ASP A 32 1.57 29.90 43.16
C ASP A 32 2.29 28.99 42.15
N ALA A 33 3.36 28.33 42.59
CA ALA A 33 4.14 27.38 41.80
C ALA A 33 3.29 26.23 41.24
N ALA A 34 2.23 25.81 41.95
CA ALA A 34 1.32 24.76 41.48
C ALA A 34 0.64 25.13 40.16
N TRP A 35 0.35 26.42 39.92
CA TRP A 35 -0.26 26.87 38.66
C TRP A 35 0.76 26.86 37.51
N LEU A 36 1.97 27.39 37.76
CA LEU A 36 3.07 27.38 36.78
C LEU A 36 3.42 25.95 36.36
N ASN A 37 3.51 25.04 37.33
CA ASN A 37 3.74 23.61 37.06
C ASN A 37 2.58 22.97 36.29
N THR A 38 1.34 23.43 36.47
CA THR A 38 0.21 22.96 35.68
C THR A 38 0.36 23.36 34.22
N VAL A 39 0.68 24.63 33.94
CA VAL A 39 0.94 25.09 32.57
C VAL A 39 2.11 24.32 31.95
N GLN A 40 3.21 24.15 32.70
CA GLN A 40 4.37 23.37 32.25
C GLN A 40 4.00 21.93 31.89
N ARG A 41 3.23 21.24 32.74
CA ARG A 41 2.80 19.86 32.48
C ARG A 41 1.89 19.79 31.25
N GLU A 42 0.94 20.71 31.08
CA GLU A 42 0.04 20.74 29.93
C GLU A 42 0.82 20.95 28.62
N LEU A 43 1.77 21.89 28.58
CA LEU A 43 2.64 22.10 27.43
C LEU A 43 3.56 20.91 27.17
N ALA A 44 4.12 20.31 28.22
CA ALA A 44 4.93 19.10 28.11
C ALA A 44 4.11 17.91 27.58
N SER A 45 2.85 17.78 27.99
CA SER A 45 1.90 16.78 27.48
C SER A 45 1.57 16.97 26.00
N VAL A 46 1.50 18.21 25.50
CA VAL A 46 1.38 18.46 24.06
C VAL A 46 2.62 17.92 23.32
N VAL A 47 3.81 18.15 23.84
CA VAL A 47 5.07 17.68 23.24
C VAL A 47 5.14 16.16 23.18
N THR A 48 4.91 15.50 24.32
CA THR A 48 4.95 14.03 24.40
C THR A 48 3.78 13.38 23.65
N GLY A 49 2.60 14.02 23.65
CA GLY A 49 1.45 13.61 22.85
C GLY A 49 1.70 13.68 21.34
N GLY A 50 2.56 14.60 20.89
CA GLY A 50 3.06 14.66 19.51
C GLY A 50 4.15 13.63 19.18
N GLY A 51 4.52 12.74 20.12
CA GLY A 51 5.55 11.71 19.93
C GLY A 51 6.99 12.21 20.08
N LEU A 52 7.20 13.43 20.59
CA LEU A 52 8.51 14.00 20.82
C LEU A 52 8.97 13.78 22.27
N VAL A 53 10.28 13.71 22.48
CA VAL A 53 10.90 13.66 23.81
C VAL A 53 11.21 15.08 24.25
N LEU A 54 10.93 15.40 25.53
CA LEU A 54 11.24 16.71 26.10
C LEU A 54 12.74 16.97 26.10
N ASP A 55 13.14 18.10 25.52
CA ASP A 55 14.54 18.54 25.42
C ASP A 55 14.71 19.91 26.11
N PRO A 56 15.43 20.00 27.24
CA PRO A 56 15.58 21.26 27.97
C PRO A 56 16.34 22.35 27.19
N THR A 57 16.95 22.01 26.05
CA THR A 57 17.71 22.96 25.20
C THR A 57 16.91 23.50 24.02
N ASN A 58 15.63 23.10 23.86
CA ASN A 58 14.82 23.42 22.70
C ASN A 58 13.52 24.16 23.07
N ASP A 59 13.44 25.46 22.77
CA ASP A 59 12.26 26.28 23.06
C ASP A 59 11.15 26.18 21.99
N ALA A 60 11.32 25.35 20.94
CA ALA A 60 10.38 25.23 19.82
C ALA A 60 9.54 23.93 19.84
N GLN A 61 9.61 23.13 20.90
CA GLN A 61 9.02 21.78 20.94
C GLN A 61 7.49 21.74 20.85
N VAL A 62 6.80 22.66 21.52
CA VAL A 62 5.32 22.73 21.47
C VAL A 62 4.85 22.99 20.04
N LEU A 63 5.53 23.90 19.33
CA LEU A 63 5.24 24.17 17.92
C LEU A 63 5.52 22.95 17.04
N ALA A 64 6.63 22.24 17.27
CA ALA A 64 6.96 21.01 16.54
C ALA A 64 5.88 19.93 16.74
N ALA A 65 5.43 19.73 17.98
CA ALA A 65 4.38 18.78 18.32
C ALA A 65 3.03 19.14 17.70
N LEU A 66 2.61 20.41 17.77
CA LEU A 66 1.38 20.88 17.12
C LEU A 66 1.41 20.65 15.61
N LYS A 67 2.54 20.91 14.94
CA LYS A 67 2.70 20.60 13.51
C LYS A 67 2.51 19.11 13.22
N LEU A 68 3.02 18.23 14.09
CA LEU A 68 2.84 16.77 13.95
C LEU A 68 1.39 16.35 14.20
N LEU A 69 0.77 16.85 15.26
CA LEU A 69 -0.62 16.52 15.63
C LEU A 69 -1.62 16.99 14.55
N ILE A 70 -1.45 18.20 14.03
CA ILE A 70 -2.32 18.76 12.99
C ILE A 70 -2.10 18.05 11.66
N LYS A 71 -0.84 17.74 11.30
CA LYS A 71 -0.51 16.99 10.08
C LYS A 71 -0.91 15.52 10.17
N GLY A 72 -0.98 14.95 11.39
CA GLY A 72 -1.53 13.63 11.66
C GLY A 72 -3.06 13.56 11.55
N GLY A 73 -3.76 14.69 11.50
CA GLY A 73 -5.21 14.78 11.24
C GLY A 73 -5.61 14.53 9.78
N VAL A 74 -4.69 14.04 8.95
CA VAL A 74 -4.96 13.61 7.57
C VAL A 74 -5.93 12.43 7.61
N THR A 75 -7.16 12.65 7.14
CA THR A 75 -8.12 11.58 6.83
C THR A 75 -7.68 10.92 5.53
N GLY A 76 -7.36 9.62 5.59
CA GLY A 76 -6.89 8.84 4.46
C GLY A 76 -6.52 7.41 4.86
N VAL A 77 -6.35 6.56 3.86
CA VAL A 77 -5.85 5.19 4.02
C VAL A 77 -4.44 5.14 3.44
N VAL A 78 -3.49 4.55 4.18
CA VAL A 78 -2.10 4.45 3.72
C VAL A 78 -2.03 3.66 2.41
N GLY A 79 -1.33 4.20 1.40
CA GLY A 79 -1.26 3.61 0.06
C GLY A 79 -2.31 4.13 -0.92
N GLU A 80 -3.29 4.92 -0.45
CA GLU A 80 -4.18 5.65 -1.36
C GLU A 80 -3.44 6.75 -2.11
N ALA A 81 -3.73 6.85 -3.39
CA ALA A 81 -3.11 7.82 -4.28
C ALA A 81 -4.06 8.27 -5.38
N ARG A 82 -3.99 9.56 -5.75
CA ARG A 82 -4.75 10.12 -6.86
C ARG A 82 -3.89 10.17 -8.12
N ASN A 83 -4.44 9.66 -9.23
CA ASN A 83 -3.77 9.62 -10.53
C ASN A 83 -2.40 8.93 -10.49
N ALA A 84 -2.26 7.91 -9.64
CA ALA A 84 -1.06 7.10 -9.56
C ALA A 84 -0.80 6.38 -10.88
N LYS A 85 0.41 6.52 -11.41
CA LYS A 85 0.81 5.95 -12.69
C LYS A 85 2.30 5.65 -12.75
N MET A 86 2.64 4.58 -13.45
CA MET A 86 4.00 4.17 -13.78
C MET A 86 3.94 3.33 -15.05
N SER A 87 4.86 3.53 -15.98
CA SER A 87 4.88 2.79 -17.24
C SER A 87 6.29 2.45 -17.64
N VAL A 88 6.48 1.21 -18.09
CA VAL A 88 7.74 0.70 -18.64
C VAL A 88 7.37 0.01 -19.96
N THR A 89 7.82 0.55 -21.09
CA THR A 89 7.51 0.00 -22.43
C THR A 89 8.55 -1.00 -22.91
N THR A 90 9.74 -0.98 -22.33
CA THR A 90 10.86 -1.88 -22.64
C THR A 90 11.59 -2.17 -21.35
N ALA A 91 12.07 -3.41 -21.18
CA ALA A 91 12.69 -3.83 -19.93
C ALA A 91 13.82 -2.89 -19.51
N SER A 92 13.77 -2.40 -18.28
CA SER A 92 14.65 -1.33 -17.79
C SER A 92 14.99 -1.55 -16.31
N ALA A 93 16.18 -1.09 -15.88
CA ALA A 93 16.51 -1.04 -14.45
C ALA A 93 15.83 0.15 -13.75
N THR A 94 15.36 1.14 -14.52
CA THR A 94 14.80 2.38 -14.00
C THR A 94 13.39 2.63 -14.47
N ALA A 95 12.61 3.29 -13.64
CA ALA A 95 11.25 3.73 -13.97
C ALA A 95 10.80 4.86 -13.04
N THR A 96 9.84 5.68 -13.47
CA THR A 96 9.34 6.81 -12.69
C THR A 96 7.90 6.56 -12.30
N PHE A 97 7.62 6.65 -10.99
CA PHE A 97 6.28 6.63 -10.44
C PHE A 97 5.82 8.06 -10.16
N THR A 98 4.57 8.36 -10.53
CA THR A 98 3.97 9.68 -10.27
C THR A 98 2.58 9.54 -9.68
N ALA A 99 2.18 10.49 -8.84
CA ALA A 99 0.84 10.65 -8.30
C ALA A 99 0.61 12.12 -7.89
N ASP A 100 -0.61 12.62 -8.06
CA ASP A 100 -0.95 13.99 -7.67
C ASP A 100 -1.00 14.15 -6.15
N GLU A 101 -1.51 13.14 -5.47
CA GLU A 101 -1.48 13.00 -4.02
C GLU A 101 -1.22 11.55 -3.64
N LEU A 102 -0.48 11.34 -2.55
CA LEU A 102 -0.18 10.04 -1.98
C LEU A 102 -0.21 10.10 -0.45
N ILE A 103 -0.87 9.14 0.18
CA ILE A 103 -0.86 8.97 1.64
C ILE A 103 0.17 7.93 2.05
N VAL A 104 1.10 8.33 2.92
CA VAL A 104 2.07 7.45 3.58
C VAL A 104 1.86 7.46 5.09
N GLY A 105 2.24 6.39 5.79
CA GLY A 105 2.09 6.31 7.24
C GLY A 105 3.28 5.65 7.94
N THR A 106 3.46 5.93 9.23
CA THR A 106 4.49 5.28 10.06
C THR A 106 4.14 3.84 10.42
N ALA A 107 2.84 3.54 10.50
CA ALA A 107 2.27 2.22 10.72
C ALA A 107 0.80 2.21 10.24
N LEU A 108 0.18 1.03 10.18
CA LEU A 108 -1.27 0.93 10.03
C LEU A 108 -1.94 1.55 11.25
N GLY A 109 -2.86 2.50 11.03
CA GLY A 109 -3.47 3.30 12.10
C GLY A 109 -2.53 4.29 12.80
N GLY A 110 -1.28 4.41 12.33
CA GLY A 110 -0.29 5.35 12.85
C GLY A 110 -0.43 6.77 12.27
N LEU A 111 0.57 7.61 12.53
CA LEU A 111 0.65 8.96 11.96
C LEU A 111 0.74 8.89 10.44
N GLN A 112 -0.04 9.72 9.76
CA GLN A 112 -0.12 9.77 8.31
C GLN A 112 0.41 11.10 7.76
N TYR A 113 0.87 11.06 6.52
CA TYR A 113 1.36 12.22 5.80
C TYR A 113 0.81 12.19 4.38
N ARG A 114 0.20 13.30 3.95
CA ARG A 114 -0.20 13.53 2.55
C ARG A 114 0.94 14.21 1.81
N ILE A 115 1.42 13.58 0.75
CA ILE A 115 2.44 14.11 -0.15
C ILE A 115 1.75 14.55 -1.42
N GLY A 116 1.90 15.82 -1.80
CA GLY A 116 1.42 16.34 -3.08
C GLY A 116 2.50 16.24 -4.16
N SER A 117 2.08 16.12 -5.42
CA SER A 117 2.95 16.11 -6.61
C SER A 117 4.10 15.11 -6.49
N PHE A 118 3.80 13.88 -6.08
CA PHE A 118 4.81 12.84 -5.95
C PHE A 118 5.32 12.45 -7.35
N SER A 119 6.62 12.60 -7.58
CA SER A 119 7.29 12.16 -8.79
C SER A 119 8.70 11.72 -8.43
N LYS A 120 8.95 10.41 -8.50
CA LYS A 120 10.23 9.81 -8.11
C LYS A 120 10.61 8.68 -9.04
N THR A 121 11.91 8.56 -9.28
CA THR A 121 12.50 7.51 -10.11
C THR A 121 13.12 6.44 -9.21
N ILE A 122 12.89 5.18 -9.55
CA ILE A 122 13.57 4.02 -8.97
C ILE A 122 14.69 3.57 -9.92
N ASN A 123 15.80 3.08 -9.38
CA ASN A 123 16.87 2.38 -10.07
C ASN A 123 17.23 1.09 -9.33
N LEU A 124 16.79 -0.05 -9.88
CA LEU A 124 16.98 -1.38 -9.32
C LEU A 124 18.45 -1.86 -9.30
N ALA A 125 19.37 -1.16 -9.97
CA ALA A 125 20.80 -1.44 -9.94
C ALA A 125 21.52 -0.80 -8.74
N THR A 126 20.82 -0.04 -7.91
CA THR A 126 21.37 0.65 -6.73
C THR A 126 20.66 0.22 -5.46
N ASN A 127 21.26 0.52 -4.30
CA ASN A 127 20.68 0.26 -2.99
C ASN A 127 20.36 1.54 -2.21
N GLY A 128 19.36 1.47 -1.33
CA GLY A 128 18.91 2.59 -0.49
C GLY A 128 17.81 3.42 -1.15
N ALA A 129 17.69 4.69 -0.75
CA ALA A 129 16.65 5.58 -1.27
C ALA A 129 16.80 5.76 -2.79
N GLY A 130 15.76 5.42 -3.55
CA GLY A 130 15.78 5.39 -5.01
C GLY A 130 16.27 4.07 -5.61
N GLY A 131 16.51 3.03 -4.80
CA GLY A 131 16.93 1.70 -5.25
C GLY A 131 16.34 0.55 -4.43
N MET A 132 16.96 -0.61 -4.51
CA MET A 132 16.63 -1.79 -3.70
C MET A 132 16.96 -1.54 -2.22
N ASP A 133 16.12 -2.01 -1.31
CA ASP A 133 16.35 -1.88 0.13
C ASP A 133 17.60 -2.65 0.56
N THR A 134 17.81 -3.83 -0.03
CA THR A 134 19.03 -4.63 0.10
C THR A 134 19.21 -5.54 -1.11
N GLY A 135 20.43 -6.05 -1.29
CA GLY A 135 20.77 -7.00 -2.35
C GLY A 135 20.49 -6.49 -3.77
N SER A 136 20.31 -7.42 -4.69
CA SER A 136 19.99 -7.13 -6.09
C SER A 136 18.52 -7.45 -6.39
N ALA A 137 17.98 -6.82 -7.44
CA ALA A 137 16.64 -7.17 -7.92
C ALA A 137 16.56 -8.66 -8.30
N PRO A 138 15.45 -9.35 -7.96
CA PRO A 138 15.31 -10.77 -8.24
C PRO A 138 15.31 -11.04 -9.74
N ALA A 139 15.94 -12.13 -10.18
CA ALA A 139 15.79 -12.64 -11.54
C ALA A 139 14.45 -13.38 -11.66
N SER A 140 13.65 -13.03 -12.67
CA SER A 140 12.34 -13.66 -12.95
C SER A 140 11.42 -13.71 -11.72
N GLY A 141 11.41 -12.64 -10.92
CA GLY A 141 10.66 -12.55 -9.67
C GLY A 141 9.76 -11.32 -9.62
N TYR A 142 9.48 -10.83 -8.42
CA TYR A 142 8.65 -9.66 -8.18
C TYR A 142 9.33 -8.67 -7.24
N VAL A 143 9.10 -7.39 -7.49
CA VAL A 143 9.55 -6.27 -6.67
C VAL A 143 8.33 -5.51 -6.17
N ALA A 144 8.24 -5.30 -4.86
CA ALA A 144 7.33 -4.34 -4.26
C ALA A 144 8.01 -2.96 -4.20
N LEU A 145 7.29 -1.92 -4.58
CA LEU A 145 7.75 -0.54 -4.56
C LEU A 145 7.02 0.24 -3.48
N TYR A 146 7.79 0.84 -2.58
CA TYR A 146 7.29 1.72 -1.54
C TYR A 146 7.64 3.16 -1.87
N ALA A 147 6.70 4.07 -1.63
CA ALA A 147 7.05 5.45 -1.36
C ALA A 147 7.50 5.56 0.09
N ILE A 148 8.60 6.28 0.34
CA ILE A 148 9.12 6.54 1.68
C ILE A 148 9.18 8.05 1.91
N TYR A 149 8.94 8.45 3.16
CA TYR A 149 8.90 9.86 3.58
C TYR A 149 9.68 10.10 4.87
N ASN A 150 10.44 11.19 4.89
CA ASN A 150 11.11 11.72 6.06
C ASN A 150 10.28 12.90 6.60
N PRO A 151 9.55 12.73 7.72
CA PRO A 151 8.71 13.78 8.28
C PRO A 151 9.48 14.99 8.80
N THR A 152 10.75 14.80 9.19
CA THR A 152 11.61 15.84 9.74
C THR A 152 12.09 16.81 8.66
N THR A 153 12.51 16.30 7.50
CA THR A 153 13.02 17.12 6.39
C THR A 153 11.97 17.41 5.32
N GLY A 154 10.86 16.68 5.30
CA GLY A 154 9.84 16.74 4.26
C GLY A 154 10.23 16.07 2.95
N THR A 155 11.34 15.31 2.91
CA THR A 155 11.81 14.65 1.68
C THR A 155 11.12 13.32 1.44
N SER A 156 10.81 13.02 0.17
CA SER A 156 10.27 11.73 -0.27
C SER A 156 11.18 11.04 -1.29
N ALA A 157 11.14 9.71 -1.28
CA ALA A 157 11.88 8.84 -2.21
C ALA A 157 11.09 7.55 -2.48
N LEU A 158 11.68 6.66 -3.28
CA LEU A 158 11.19 5.29 -3.50
C LEU A 158 12.13 4.28 -2.81
N LEU A 159 11.60 3.11 -2.48
CA LEU A 159 12.37 1.98 -1.97
C LEU A 159 11.79 0.68 -2.53
N ALA A 160 12.61 -0.12 -3.19
CA ALA A 160 12.21 -1.39 -3.79
C ALA A 160 12.58 -2.58 -2.89
N VAL A 161 11.72 -3.60 -2.84
CA VAL A 161 11.91 -4.79 -1.99
C VAL A 161 11.63 -6.03 -2.82
N ASN A 162 12.45 -7.06 -2.68
CA ASN A 162 12.14 -8.37 -3.29
C ASN A 162 10.88 -8.97 -2.64
N ALA A 163 9.81 -9.12 -3.43
CA ALA A 163 8.50 -9.63 -3.01
C ALA A 163 8.19 -11.01 -3.63
N THR A 164 9.21 -11.72 -4.11
CA THR A 164 9.03 -13.00 -4.82
C THR A 164 8.48 -14.09 -3.90
N ALA A 165 8.98 -14.16 -2.65
CA ALA A 165 8.68 -15.25 -1.72
C ALA A 165 7.58 -14.92 -0.69
N ALA A 166 7.22 -13.65 -0.51
CA ALA A 166 6.30 -13.21 0.52
C ALA A 166 5.44 -12.03 0.05
N VAL A 167 4.24 -11.91 0.63
CA VAL A 167 3.37 -10.75 0.40
C VAL A 167 4.02 -9.52 1.03
N ALA A 168 4.19 -8.46 0.25
CA ALA A 168 4.66 -7.18 0.75
C ALA A 168 3.55 -6.47 1.56
N PRO A 169 3.82 -6.01 2.80
CA PRO A 169 2.83 -5.28 3.60
C PRO A 169 2.50 -3.88 3.03
N THR A 170 1.41 -3.27 3.50
CA THR A 170 1.01 -1.91 3.08
C THR A 170 2.00 -0.83 3.53
N VAL A 171 2.64 -1.01 4.69
CA VAL A 171 3.71 -0.16 5.21
C VAL A 171 4.98 -1.00 5.23
N TYR A 172 6.10 -0.45 4.79
CA TYR A 172 7.39 -1.14 4.76
C TYR A 172 7.72 -1.70 6.14
N GLY A 173 7.87 -3.03 6.22
CA GLY A 173 8.18 -3.75 7.46
C GLY A 173 9.61 -4.30 7.53
N GLY A 174 10.46 -3.97 6.54
CA GLY A 174 11.85 -4.44 6.49
C GLY A 174 12.78 -3.62 7.39
N ALA A 175 14.01 -4.10 7.57
CA ALA A 175 15.01 -3.48 8.44
C ALA A 175 15.89 -2.43 7.74
N ASN A 176 15.81 -2.30 6.41
CA ASN A 176 16.75 -1.50 5.60
C ASN A 176 16.16 -0.14 5.18
N MET A 177 15.28 0.44 6.00
CA MET A 177 14.74 1.76 5.72
C MET A 177 15.87 2.81 5.79
N PRO A 178 16.06 3.65 4.75
CA PRO A 178 17.10 4.67 4.77
C PRO A 178 16.94 5.65 5.94
N ALA A 179 18.06 6.14 6.47
CA ALA A 179 18.07 6.99 7.66
C ALA A 179 17.17 8.22 7.52
N GLY A 180 16.37 8.49 8.56
CA GLY A 180 15.44 9.61 8.63
C GLY A 180 14.09 9.38 7.96
N TYR A 181 13.96 8.37 7.10
CA TYR A 181 12.65 7.96 6.58
C TYR A 181 11.94 7.10 7.62
N THR A 182 10.71 7.47 7.96
CA THR A 182 9.94 6.79 9.02
C THR A 182 8.50 6.50 8.66
N ALA A 183 8.04 7.00 7.51
CA ALA A 183 6.72 6.70 6.95
C ALA A 183 6.85 6.11 5.55
N SER A 184 5.95 5.19 5.20
CA SER A 184 5.95 4.55 3.89
C SER A 184 4.56 4.11 3.43
N ALA A 185 4.44 3.77 2.15
CA ALA A 185 3.27 3.10 1.60
C ALA A 185 3.64 2.23 0.39
N LEU A 186 3.04 1.05 0.29
CA LEU A 186 3.12 0.18 -0.88
C LEU A 186 2.31 0.78 -2.03
N ILE A 187 3.01 1.11 -3.13
CA ILE A 187 2.42 1.81 -4.28
C ILE A 187 2.48 1.01 -5.57
N SER A 188 3.28 -0.06 -5.66
CA SER A 188 3.33 -0.95 -6.82
C SER A 188 3.90 -2.31 -6.45
N VAL A 189 3.54 -3.35 -7.19
CA VAL A 189 4.23 -4.64 -7.18
C VAL A 189 4.32 -5.14 -8.61
N PHE A 190 5.53 -5.21 -9.18
CA PHE A 190 5.73 -5.57 -10.59
C PHE A 190 6.76 -6.69 -10.77
N GLY A 191 6.71 -7.36 -11.92
CA GLY A 191 7.61 -8.45 -12.25
C GLY A 191 8.96 -7.99 -12.81
N THR A 192 10.00 -8.78 -12.58
CA THR A 192 11.33 -8.63 -13.19
C THR A 192 11.63 -9.75 -14.18
N ASN A 193 12.51 -9.50 -15.15
CA ASN A 193 12.97 -10.51 -16.11
C ASN A 193 14.18 -11.30 -15.58
N ALA A 194 14.71 -12.23 -16.38
CA ALA A 194 15.84 -13.07 -15.99
C ALA A 194 17.13 -12.29 -15.66
N SER A 195 17.25 -11.04 -16.10
CA SER A 195 18.37 -10.14 -15.81
C SER A 195 18.09 -9.19 -14.62
N GLY A 196 16.97 -9.35 -13.92
CA GLY A 196 16.57 -8.47 -12.82
C GLY A 196 16.05 -7.09 -13.26
N LEU A 197 15.78 -6.90 -14.56
CA LEU A 197 15.19 -5.66 -15.08
C LEU A 197 13.67 -5.67 -14.88
N ILE A 198 13.08 -4.50 -14.68
CA ILE A 198 11.63 -4.30 -14.63
C ILE A 198 11.04 -4.75 -15.97
N LYS A 199 10.05 -5.66 -15.94
CA LYS A 199 9.33 -6.08 -17.15
C LYS A 199 8.45 -4.94 -17.69
N PRO A 200 8.07 -4.96 -18.98
CA PRO A 200 7.10 -4.00 -19.48
C PRO A 200 5.75 -4.13 -18.77
N PHE A 201 5.17 -2.99 -18.38
CA PHE A 201 3.84 -2.89 -17.79
C PHE A 201 3.32 -1.45 -17.86
N ILE A 202 2.01 -1.29 -17.66
CA ILE A 202 1.37 0.00 -17.42
C ILE A 202 0.62 -0.11 -16.10
N GLN A 203 0.82 0.84 -15.20
CA GLN A 203 0.09 0.93 -13.95
C GLN A 203 -0.83 2.15 -13.96
N ALA A 204 -2.07 1.93 -13.53
CA ALA A 204 -3.05 2.95 -13.21
C ALA A 204 -3.66 2.66 -11.85
N GLY A 205 -3.45 3.54 -10.87
CA GLY A 205 -3.86 3.29 -9.49
C GLY A 205 -3.17 2.04 -8.92
N ARG A 206 -3.96 1.07 -8.48
CA ARG A 206 -3.50 -0.24 -7.99
C ARG A 206 -3.72 -1.38 -8.99
N HIS A 207 -3.94 -1.04 -10.25
CA HIS A 207 -4.07 -1.99 -11.35
C HIS A 207 -2.83 -1.93 -12.26
N ILE A 208 -2.35 -3.09 -12.69
CA ILE A 208 -1.18 -3.24 -13.55
C ILE A 208 -1.58 -4.08 -14.77
N ASP A 209 -1.50 -3.48 -15.95
CA ASP A 209 -1.57 -4.16 -17.24
C ASP A 209 -0.19 -4.68 -17.65
N ILE A 210 -0.14 -5.92 -18.14
CA ILE A 210 1.07 -6.58 -18.61
C ILE A 210 0.88 -7.19 -20.02
N PRO A 211 1.96 -7.43 -20.76
CA PRO A 211 1.89 -8.31 -21.92
C PRO A 211 1.33 -9.69 -21.55
N ALA A 212 0.40 -10.20 -22.36
CA ALA A 212 -0.29 -11.46 -22.10
C ALA A 212 0.72 -12.59 -21.83
N THR A 213 0.69 -13.14 -20.62
CA THR A 213 1.63 -14.15 -20.15
C THR A 213 0.88 -15.46 -19.92
N GLY A 214 1.24 -16.51 -20.65
CA GLY A 214 0.65 -17.83 -20.48
C GLY A 214 0.93 -18.42 -19.10
N VAL A 215 -0.13 -18.85 -18.40
CA VAL A 215 -0.05 -19.43 -17.04
C VAL A 215 -0.52 -20.87 -16.99
N PHE A 216 -1.36 -21.30 -17.95
CA PHE A 216 -1.91 -22.64 -17.96
C PHE A 216 -2.25 -23.09 -19.38
N SER A 217 -2.03 -24.36 -19.66
CA SER A 217 -2.60 -25.06 -20.80
C SER A 217 -2.84 -26.52 -20.46
N SER A 218 -3.88 -27.11 -21.06
CA SER A 218 -4.19 -28.52 -20.85
C SER A 218 -5.09 -29.06 -21.96
N THR A 219 -5.10 -30.38 -22.12
CA THR A 219 -6.06 -31.13 -22.93
C THR A 219 -6.88 -32.13 -22.10
N THR A 220 -6.58 -32.23 -20.81
CA THR A 220 -7.14 -33.24 -19.90
C THR A 220 -8.38 -32.72 -19.19
N LYS A 221 -9.54 -33.30 -19.53
CA LYS A 221 -10.85 -32.95 -18.95
C LYS A 221 -10.87 -33.20 -17.44
N THR A 222 -11.59 -32.35 -16.69
CA THR A 222 -11.79 -32.51 -15.25
C THR A 222 -13.18 -32.04 -14.83
N THR A 223 -13.81 -32.79 -13.92
CA THR A 223 -15.09 -32.46 -13.28
C THR A 223 -14.93 -31.90 -11.88
N VAL A 224 -13.70 -31.89 -11.36
CA VAL A 224 -13.34 -31.32 -10.06
C VAL A 224 -12.53 -30.04 -10.25
N ASN A 225 -12.65 -29.11 -9.31
CA ASN A 225 -11.93 -27.85 -9.33
C ASN A 225 -10.46 -28.08 -8.97
N LEU A 226 -9.59 -28.09 -9.99
CA LEU A 226 -8.16 -28.32 -9.83
C LEU A 226 -7.40 -26.99 -9.72
N PRO A 227 -6.39 -26.90 -8.84
CA PRO A 227 -5.56 -25.72 -8.74
C PRO A 227 -4.64 -25.58 -9.97
N THR A 228 -4.38 -24.34 -10.36
CA THR A 228 -3.27 -23.98 -11.25
C THR A 228 -2.58 -22.72 -10.73
N SER A 229 -1.28 -22.61 -11.02
CA SER A 229 -0.44 -21.51 -10.54
C SER A 229 -0.48 -20.33 -11.52
N LEU A 230 -0.59 -19.13 -10.97
CA LEU A 230 -0.46 -17.85 -11.68
C LEU A 230 0.91 -17.19 -11.46
N ALA A 231 1.81 -17.85 -10.74
CA ALA A 231 3.03 -17.23 -10.21
C ALA A 231 3.98 -16.67 -11.28
N THR A 232 3.87 -17.11 -12.54
CA THR A 232 4.66 -16.57 -13.66
C THR A 232 4.20 -15.20 -14.14
N ALA A 233 2.96 -14.80 -13.83
CA ALA A 233 2.35 -13.57 -14.33
C ALA A 233 1.86 -12.59 -13.24
N VAL A 234 1.50 -13.07 -12.04
CA VAL A 234 1.02 -12.20 -10.95
C VAL A 234 1.87 -12.32 -9.68
N PRO A 235 2.10 -11.23 -8.94
CA PRO A 235 2.79 -11.26 -7.65
C PRO A 235 1.92 -11.93 -6.57
N ARG A 236 2.53 -12.29 -5.43
CA ARG A 236 1.79 -12.79 -4.25
C ARG A 236 0.81 -11.77 -3.66
N ASN A 237 1.03 -10.48 -3.90
CA ASN A 237 0.14 -9.39 -3.51
C ASN A 237 -1.14 -9.29 -4.35
N ALA A 238 -1.24 -9.99 -5.48
CA ALA A 238 -2.40 -9.87 -6.35
C ALA A 238 -3.67 -10.40 -5.69
N ILE A 239 -4.73 -9.60 -5.72
CA ILE A 239 -6.08 -9.93 -5.20
C ILE A 239 -7.05 -10.28 -6.33
N SER A 240 -6.72 -9.88 -7.56
CA SER A 240 -7.46 -10.25 -8.77
C SER A 240 -6.56 -10.16 -9.99
N PHE A 241 -6.96 -10.82 -11.08
CA PHE A 241 -6.25 -10.79 -12.35
C PHE A 241 -7.20 -10.69 -13.54
N ASP A 242 -6.65 -10.22 -14.66
CA ASP A 242 -7.33 -10.14 -15.94
C ASP A 242 -6.74 -11.17 -16.86
N MET A 243 -7.57 -11.70 -17.77
CA MET A 243 -7.14 -12.82 -18.58
C MET A 243 -7.72 -12.83 -19.98
N VAL A 244 -7.00 -13.56 -20.83
CA VAL A 244 -7.46 -14.08 -22.11
C VAL A 244 -7.48 -15.60 -22.02
N GLY A 245 -8.66 -16.19 -22.24
CA GLY A 245 -8.86 -17.63 -22.25
C GLY A 245 -9.15 -18.14 -23.65
N ASN A 246 -8.49 -19.21 -24.07
CA ASN A 246 -8.80 -19.93 -25.30
C ASN A 246 -9.36 -21.30 -24.94
N LEU A 247 -10.40 -21.74 -25.66
CA LEU A 247 -11.01 -23.04 -25.51
C LEU A 247 -11.34 -23.61 -26.88
N GLY A 248 -10.94 -24.85 -27.16
CA GLY A 248 -11.20 -25.49 -28.44
C GLY A 248 -11.42 -26.99 -28.30
N SER A 249 -11.85 -27.61 -29.40
CA SER A 249 -11.91 -29.07 -29.55
C SER A 249 -11.56 -29.48 -30.97
N ASP A 250 -11.03 -30.69 -31.14
CA ASP A 250 -10.79 -31.32 -32.44
C ASP A 250 -12.07 -31.82 -33.14
N THR A 251 -13.21 -31.80 -32.45
CA THR A 251 -14.49 -32.34 -32.92
C THR A 251 -15.62 -31.36 -32.61
N GLN A 252 -16.68 -31.35 -33.43
CA GLN A 252 -17.89 -30.56 -33.13
C GLN A 252 -18.60 -31.13 -31.91
N THR A 253 -18.40 -30.49 -30.76
CA THR A 253 -18.92 -30.95 -29.47
C THR A 253 -19.18 -29.79 -28.53
N GLY A 254 -20.04 -30.01 -27.53
CA GLY A 254 -20.19 -29.08 -26.42
C GLY A 254 -18.93 -29.07 -25.57
N ILE A 255 -18.29 -27.91 -25.46
CA ILE A 255 -17.13 -27.64 -24.60
C ILE A 255 -17.44 -26.52 -23.63
N THR A 256 -16.96 -26.64 -22.40
CA THR A 256 -17.12 -25.61 -21.35
C THR A 256 -15.90 -25.59 -20.45
N ALA A 257 -15.44 -24.39 -20.13
CA ALA A 257 -14.41 -24.14 -19.14
C ALA A 257 -14.93 -23.18 -18.08
N ASN A 258 -14.54 -23.46 -16.84
CA ASN A 258 -14.87 -22.67 -15.67
C ASN A 258 -13.61 -22.30 -14.91
N LEU A 259 -13.62 -21.10 -14.34
CA LEU A 259 -12.66 -20.64 -13.35
C LEU A 259 -13.36 -20.23 -12.08
N TYR A 260 -12.69 -20.47 -10.96
CA TYR A 260 -13.19 -20.21 -9.62
C TYR A 260 -12.10 -19.66 -8.73
N ALA A 261 -12.51 -18.82 -7.78
CA ALA A 261 -11.62 -18.32 -6.74
C ALA A 261 -11.28 -19.39 -5.68
N ASP A 262 -12.07 -20.46 -5.55
CA ASP A 262 -11.85 -21.56 -4.60
C ASP A 262 -12.14 -22.95 -5.19
N ASN A 263 -11.72 -24.01 -4.50
CA ASN A 263 -11.89 -25.41 -4.91
C ASN A 263 -13.09 -26.15 -4.31
N VAL A 264 -13.84 -25.54 -3.38
CA VAL A 264 -14.84 -26.25 -2.57
C VAL A 264 -16.25 -25.98 -3.08
N VAL A 265 -16.64 -24.71 -3.16
CA VAL A 265 -18.01 -24.28 -3.46
C VAL A 265 -18.13 -23.60 -4.83
N GLY A 266 -17.00 -23.23 -5.44
CA GLY A 266 -17.00 -22.60 -6.76
C GLY A 266 -17.39 -21.11 -6.73
N THR A 267 -16.94 -20.38 -5.72
CA THR A 267 -17.13 -18.93 -5.59
C THR A 267 -16.46 -18.21 -6.75
N GLY A 268 -17.12 -17.17 -7.25
CA GLY A 268 -16.59 -16.33 -8.33
C GLY A 268 -16.45 -17.09 -9.65
N GLN A 269 -17.45 -17.90 -10.02
CA GLN A 269 -17.44 -18.65 -11.27
C GLN A 269 -17.39 -17.71 -12.49
N HIS A 270 -16.37 -17.91 -13.34
CA HIS A 270 -16.31 -17.37 -14.70
C HIS A 270 -16.37 -18.52 -15.70
N GLN A 271 -17.36 -18.53 -16.59
CA GLN A 271 -17.58 -19.61 -17.55
C GLN A 271 -17.50 -19.12 -18.99
N TRP A 272 -16.92 -19.95 -19.87
CA TRP A 272 -17.01 -19.79 -21.31
C TRP A 272 -17.09 -21.16 -21.98
N GLY A 273 -17.68 -21.21 -23.17
CA GLY A 273 -17.96 -22.47 -23.85
C GLY A 273 -18.41 -22.28 -25.28
N SER A 274 -18.48 -23.38 -26.01
CA SER A 274 -18.95 -23.46 -27.39
C SER A 274 -19.68 -24.78 -27.60
N SER A 275 -20.60 -24.81 -28.55
CA SER A 275 -21.20 -26.05 -29.08
C SER A 275 -20.88 -26.26 -30.56
N LEU A 276 -20.03 -25.41 -31.12
CA LEU A 276 -19.66 -25.38 -32.54
C LEU A 276 -18.23 -25.88 -32.71
N ALA A 277 -17.87 -26.36 -33.91
CA ALA A 277 -16.54 -26.90 -34.25
C ALA A 277 -15.38 -25.88 -34.21
N TRP A 278 -15.63 -24.67 -33.71
CA TRP A 278 -14.68 -23.57 -33.65
C TRP A 278 -14.30 -23.30 -32.20
N GLY A 279 -13.02 -22.99 -31.98
CA GLY A 279 -12.55 -22.51 -30.68
C GLY A 279 -13.19 -21.17 -30.31
N VAL A 280 -13.32 -20.93 -29.01
CA VAL A 280 -13.80 -19.67 -28.42
C VAL A 280 -12.67 -19.00 -27.68
N VAL A 281 -12.60 -17.69 -27.83
CA VAL A 281 -11.72 -16.81 -27.07
C VAL A 281 -12.59 -15.92 -26.19
N THR A 282 -12.21 -15.77 -24.93
CA THR A 282 -12.88 -14.88 -23.98
C THR A 282 -11.87 -14.02 -23.25
N THR A 283 -12.35 -12.91 -22.70
CA THR A 283 -11.60 -12.06 -21.78
C THR A 283 -12.39 -11.84 -20.50
N PHE A 284 -11.73 -11.94 -19.35
CA PHE A 284 -12.32 -11.56 -18.07
C PHE A 284 -11.45 -10.52 -17.39
N TYR A 285 -12.11 -9.59 -16.71
CA TYR A 285 -11.50 -8.55 -15.89
C TYR A 285 -11.79 -8.85 -14.42
N ALA A 286 -10.81 -8.61 -13.55
CA ALA A 286 -10.92 -8.74 -12.10
C ALA A 286 -11.40 -10.12 -11.60
N VAL A 287 -10.87 -11.20 -12.17
CA VAL A 287 -11.06 -12.56 -11.63
C VAL A 287 -10.39 -12.65 -10.27
N SER A 288 -11.15 -12.98 -9.22
CA SER A 288 -10.69 -12.92 -7.84
C SER A 288 -9.67 -14.00 -7.48
N ILE A 289 -8.69 -13.66 -6.65
CA ILE A 289 -7.67 -14.57 -6.10
C ILE A 289 -7.89 -14.68 -4.59
N SER A 290 -8.25 -15.87 -4.11
CA SER A 290 -8.42 -16.13 -2.66
C SER A 290 -7.16 -16.72 -2.01
N VAL A 291 -6.36 -17.44 -2.79
CA VAL A 291 -5.09 -18.04 -2.38
C VAL A 291 -4.00 -17.47 -3.28
N ALA A 292 -2.96 -16.88 -2.69
CA ALA A 292 -1.92 -16.18 -3.44
C ALA A 292 -1.41 -16.98 -4.65
N GLN A 293 -1.46 -16.35 -5.83
CA GLN A 293 -1.01 -16.92 -7.11
C GLN A 293 -1.68 -18.24 -7.50
N THR A 294 -2.90 -18.52 -7.02
CA THR A 294 -3.63 -19.75 -7.36
C THR A 294 -5.02 -19.42 -7.86
N ILE A 295 -5.43 -20.10 -8.93
CA ILE A 295 -6.83 -20.14 -9.38
C ILE A 295 -7.24 -21.60 -9.55
N TYR A 296 -8.54 -21.84 -9.55
CA TYR A 296 -9.09 -23.18 -9.72
C TYR A 296 -9.87 -23.26 -11.02
N TYR A 297 -9.75 -24.39 -11.71
CA TYR A 297 -10.42 -24.59 -12.97
C TYR A 297 -11.14 -25.94 -13.00
N ASN A 298 -12.20 -26.00 -13.78
CA ASN A 298 -12.63 -27.25 -14.37
C ASN A 298 -13.01 -27.03 -15.84
N PHE A 299 -12.97 -28.09 -16.63
CA PHE A 299 -13.43 -27.99 -18.01
C PHE A 299 -13.82 -29.36 -18.54
N SER A 300 -14.84 -29.36 -19.38
CA SER A 300 -15.51 -30.56 -19.85
C SER A 300 -15.79 -30.49 -21.35
N SER A 301 -15.86 -31.66 -21.97
CA SER A 301 -16.41 -31.82 -23.32
C SER A 301 -17.24 -33.09 -23.42
N SER A 302 -18.27 -33.08 -24.27
CA SER A 302 -19.15 -34.24 -24.48
C SER A 302 -18.49 -35.33 -25.35
N SER A 303 -17.51 -34.96 -26.18
CA SER A 303 -16.72 -35.84 -27.05
C SER A 303 -15.41 -35.15 -27.46
N GLY A 304 -14.59 -35.78 -28.30
CA GLY A 304 -13.34 -35.19 -28.82
C GLY A 304 -12.26 -34.93 -27.78
N THR A 305 -11.12 -34.44 -28.25
CA THR A 305 -10.05 -33.87 -27.44
C THR A 305 -10.31 -32.37 -27.27
N LEU A 306 -10.22 -31.88 -26.04
CA LEU A 306 -10.37 -30.46 -25.73
C LEU A 306 -8.98 -29.82 -25.61
N SER A 307 -8.87 -28.53 -25.91
CA SER A 307 -7.68 -27.72 -25.62
C SER A 307 -8.08 -26.45 -24.90
N ILE A 308 -7.36 -26.12 -23.83
CA ILE A 308 -7.52 -24.87 -23.09
C ILE A 308 -6.16 -24.20 -22.93
N SER A 309 -6.14 -22.88 -23.03
CA SER A 309 -5.02 -22.07 -22.56
C SER A 309 -5.52 -20.80 -21.87
N ILE A 310 -4.80 -20.41 -20.83
CA ILE A 310 -5.08 -19.19 -20.06
C ILE A 310 -3.81 -18.36 -20.03
N SER A 311 -3.97 -17.10 -20.40
CA SER A 311 -2.95 -16.07 -20.27
C SER A 311 -3.46 -14.94 -19.38
N VAL A 312 -2.59 -14.40 -18.53
CA VAL A 312 -2.88 -13.22 -17.71
C VAL A 312 -2.43 -11.97 -18.45
N SER A 313 -3.28 -10.95 -18.48
CA SER A 313 -3.01 -9.66 -19.13
C SER A 313 -2.95 -8.48 -18.15
N GLY A 314 -3.35 -8.69 -16.90
CA GLY A 314 -3.31 -7.64 -15.88
C GLY A 314 -3.62 -8.18 -14.49
N TYR A 315 -3.43 -7.36 -13.45
CA TYR A 315 -3.79 -7.70 -12.08
C TYR A 315 -3.94 -6.47 -11.18
N SER A 316 -4.69 -6.64 -10.09
CA SER A 316 -4.80 -5.64 -9.02
C SER A 316 -4.24 -6.18 -7.70
N PHE A 317 -3.74 -5.29 -6.84
CA PHE A 317 -3.06 -5.61 -5.57
C PHE A 317 -3.40 -4.63 -4.44
#